data_AF-A0A923MH86-F1
#
_entry.id   AF-A0A923MH86-F1
#
_cell.length_a   1.000
_cell.length_b   1.000
_cell.length_c   1.000
_cell.angle_alpha   90.00
_cell.angle_beta   90.00
_cell.angle_gamma   90.00
#
_symmetry.space_group_name_H-M   'P 1'
#
loop_
_entity.id
_entity.type
_entity.pdbx_description
1 polymer ?
#
loop_
_entity_poly.entity_id
_entity_poly.type
_entity_poly.pdbx_seq_one_letter_code
_entity_poly.pdbx_strand_id
1 'polypeptide(L)'
;MWKAEYQEDRKAKHAEEFLDGFSGWLHADRYQGYHKLPERIRVVGCAAHARRKFDEALTALPKEQQQTSKAAEALCYFAKLFQLEQSFAELKPEERYTKRLEQAKPVLDALLAWANDLIPRTAPKSALGKALHYLKEQWPYLVRYLEDGRLELSNNRAERSIKPFVMGRNYVLFPLRNGEGKRLGPVPISALAPAKCAGSKRNR
;
A
#
# COMPACT_ATOMS: atom_id res chain seq x y z
N MET A 1 21.05 1.29 -3.96
CA MET A 1 21.39 2.51 -3.20
C MET A 1 20.13 2.92 -2.44
N TRP A 2 20.14 2.83 -1.11
CA TRP A 2 19.00 3.24 -0.28
C TRP A 2 19.14 4.74 -0.02
N LYS A 3 18.13 5.53 -0.38
CA LYS A 3 18.07 6.97 -0.06
C LYS A 3 17.02 7.13 1.04
N ALA A 4 17.37 7.79 2.13
CA ALA A 4 16.45 8.09 3.22
C ALA A 4 16.70 9.54 3.64
N GLU A 5 15.67 10.37 3.55
CA GLU A 5 15.76 11.80 3.81
C GLU A 5 14.71 12.20 4.85
N TYR A 6 15.13 12.96 5.85
CA TYR A 6 14.27 13.41 6.95
C TYR A 6 13.67 14.78 6.62
N GLN A 7 12.36 14.91 6.74
CA GLN A 7 11.62 16.15 6.50
C GLN A 7 10.69 16.44 7.69
N GLU A 8 10.63 17.70 8.12
CA GLU A 8 9.89 18.11 9.32
C GLU A 8 8.37 18.08 9.14
N ASP A 9 7.88 18.13 7.90
CA ASP A 9 6.45 18.09 7.58
C ASP A 9 6.12 17.04 6.50
N ARG A 10 4.84 16.63 6.47
CA ARG A 10 4.30 15.68 5.47
C ARG A 10 3.67 16.43 4.30
N LYS A 11 4.37 17.42 3.73
CA LYS A 11 3.91 18.10 2.52
C LYS A 11 4.26 17.32 1.25
N ALA A 12 3.37 17.37 0.26
CA ALA A 12 3.56 16.69 -1.02
C ALA A 12 4.87 17.10 -1.74
N LYS A 13 5.28 18.36 -1.56
CA LYS A 13 6.50 18.95 -2.12
C LYS A 13 7.76 18.13 -1.79
N HIS A 14 7.88 17.63 -0.57
CA HIS A 14 9.02 16.82 -0.15
C HIS A 14 9.09 15.46 -0.84
N ALA A 15 7.92 14.86 -1.11
CA ALA A 15 7.86 13.62 -1.87
C ALA A 15 8.24 13.84 -3.34
N GLU A 16 7.86 14.97 -3.92
CA GLU A 16 8.22 15.34 -5.29
C GLU A 16 9.73 15.59 -5.42
N GLU A 17 10.34 16.34 -4.49
CA GLU A 17 11.78 16.63 -4.48
C GLU A 17 12.61 15.35 -4.24
N PHE A 18 12.18 14.49 -3.30
CA PHE A 18 12.88 13.25 -3.02
C PHE A 18 12.85 12.27 -4.20
N LEU A 19 11.74 12.24 -4.95
CA LEU A 19 11.52 11.39 -6.11
C LEU A 19 11.92 12.07 -7.43
N ASP A 20 12.65 13.18 -7.37
CA ASP A 20 13.13 13.83 -8.58
C ASP A 20 14.10 12.92 -9.34
N GLY A 21 13.88 12.82 -10.66
CA GLY A 21 14.58 11.86 -11.53
C GLY A 21 14.21 10.38 -11.36
N PHE A 22 13.31 10.00 -10.43
CA PHE A 22 12.80 8.63 -10.33
C PHE A 22 11.69 8.37 -11.36
N SER A 23 11.72 7.17 -11.96
CA SER A 23 10.70 6.66 -12.88
C SER A 23 10.48 5.17 -12.61
N GLY A 24 9.22 4.74 -12.51
CA GLY A 24 8.87 3.34 -12.25
C GLY A 24 7.74 3.18 -11.24
N TRP A 25 7.74 2.04 -10.53
CA TRP A 25 6.69 1.68 -9.58
C TRP A 25 7.02 2.14 -8.17
N LEU A 26 6.05 2.75 -7.51
CA LEU A 26 6.16 3.19 -6.12
C LEU A 26 5.08 2.53 -5.27
N HIS A 27 5.48 1.63 -4.37
CA HIS A 27 4.57 1.07 -3.37
C HIS A 27 4.42 2.07 -2.23
N ALA A 28 3.19 2.54 -2.02
CA ALA A 28 2.94 3.57 -1.01
C ALA A 28 1.73 3.25 -0.13
N ASP A 29 1.83 3.67 1.12
CA ASP A 29 0.78 3.63 2.14
C ASP A 29 0.01 4.96 2.14
N ARG A 30 -1.05 5.05 1.31
CA ARG A 30 -2.10 6.08 1.35
C ARG A 30 -1.64 7.47 1.81
N TYR A 31 -0.53 7.97 1.27
CA TYR A 31 -0.13 9.35 1.47
C TYR A 31 -0.69 10.16 0.31
N GLN A 32 -1.66 11.03 0.63
CA GLN A 32 -2.36 11.86 -0.37
C GLN A 32 -1.40 12.72 -1.19
N GLY A 33 -0.21 13.04 -0.67
CA GLY A 33 0.83 13.75 -1.43
C GLY A 33 1.33 12.96 -2.65
N TYR A 34 1.22 11.63 -2.65
CA TYR A 34 1.60 10.83 -3.81
C TYR A 34 0.60 10.87 -4.96
N HIS A 35 -0.63 11.36 -4.73
CA HIS A 35 -1.60 11.55 -5.81
C HIS A 35 -1.21 12.71 -6.74
N LYS A 36 -0.28 13.58 -6.32
CA LYS A 36 0.24 14.71 -7.10
C LYS A 36 1.54 14.40 -7.82
N LEU A 37 2.04 13.17 -7.70
CA LEU A 37 3.28 12.79 -8.37
C LEU A 37 3.12 12.77 -9.89
N PRO A 38 4.18 13.09 -10.63
CA PRO A 38 4.19 13.07 -12.09
C PRO A 38 3.92 11.64 -12.62
N GLU A 39 3.29 11.55 -13.78
CA GLU A 39 2.84 10.27 -14.38
C GLU A 39 3.94 9.23 -14.61
N ARG A 40 5.21 9.68 -14.69
CA ARG A 40 6.39 8.81 -14.75
C ARG A 40 6.55 7.90 -13.52
N ILE A 41 5.86 8.21 -12.41
CA ILE A 41 5.84 7.41 -11.18
C ILE A 41 4.45 6.76 -11.05
N ARG A 42 4.41 5.44 -11.20
CA ARG A 42 3.17 4.67 -11.05
C ARG A 42 3.04 4.20 -9.61
N VAL A 43 2.21 4.90 -8.86
CA VAL A 43 1.89 4.55 -7.46
C VAL A 43 1.05 3.28 -7.43
N VAL A 44 1.44 2.29 -6.62
CA VAL A 44 0.73 1.03 -6.37
C VAL A 44 0.19 1.05 -4.95
N GLY A 45 -1.11 0.84 -4.83
CA GLY A 45 -1.83 0.86 -3.56
C GLY A 45 -1.61 -0.41 -2.74
N CYS A 46 -1.72 -0.30 -1.41
CA CYS A 46 -1.58 -1.43 -0.50
C CYS A 46 -2.95 -1.98 -0.09
N ALA A 47 -3.27 -3.21 -0.50
CA ALA A 47 -4.55 -3.84 -0.17
C ALA A 47 -4.71 -4.14 1.33
N ALA A 48 -3.61 -4.28 2.08
CA ALA A 48 -3.67 -4.46 3.53
C ALA A 48 -4.28 -3.24 4.24
N HIS A 49 -4.06 -2.02 3.72
CA HIS A 49 -4.69 -0.81 4.26
C HIS A 49 -6.19 -0.77 3.98
N ALA A 50 -6.61 -1.17 2.77
CA ALA A 50 -8.03 -1.30 2.45
C ALA A 50 -8.70 -2.34 3.36
N ARG A 51 -8.09 -3.51 3.53
CA ARG A 51 -8.56 -4.56 4.45
C ARG A 51 -8.71 -4.06 5.89
N ARG A 52 -7.71 -3.33 6.43
CA ARG A 52 -7.77 -2.76 7.79
C ARG A 52 -8.99 -1.86 8.00
N LYS A 53 -9.43 -1.11 6.98
CA LYS A 53 -10.64 -0.28 7.08
C LYS A 53 -11.93 -1.10 7.23
N PHE A 54 -12.00 -2.25 6.58
CA PHE A 54 -13.12 -3.19 6.78
C PHE A 54 -13.03 -3.91 8.13
N ASP A 55 -11.83 -4.18 8.63
CA ASP A 55 -11.59 -4.74 9.96
C ASP A 55 -12.03 -3.77 11.09
N GLU A 56 -11.68 -2.49 10.96
CA GLU A 56 -12.17 -1.41 11.82
C GLU A 56 -13.71 -1.33 11.78
N ALA A 57 -14.31 -1.44 10.58
CA ALA A 57 -15.76 -1.43 10.41
C ALA A 57 -16.44 -2.65 11.04
N LEU A 58 -15.81 -3.83 10.98
CA LEU A 58 -16.30 -5.04 11.62
C LEU A 58 -16.23 -4.95 13.15
N THR A 59 -15.11 -4.46 13.69
CA THR A 59 -14.88 -4.32 15.13
C THR A 59 -15.81 -3.28 15.76
N ALA A 60 -16.27 -2.30 14.98
CA ALA A 60 -17.28 -1.34 15.41
C ALA A 60 -18.70 -1.94 15.60
N LEU A 61 -18.95 -3.17 15.12
CA LEU A 61 -20.23 -3.85 15.26
C LEU A 61 -20.24 -4.78 16.49
N PRO A 62 -21.42 -5.01 17.11
CA PRO A 62 -21.60 -6.02 18.14
C PRO A 62 -21.20 -7.42 17.65
N LYS A 63 -20.59 -8.25 18.50
CA LYS A 63 -20.04 -9.57 18.13
C LYS A 63 -21.05 -10.47 17.42
N GLU A 64 -22.31 -10.45 17.84
CA GLU A 64 -23.40 -11.25 17.25
C GLU A 64 -23.68 -10.90 15.78
N GLN A 65 -23.41 -9.65 15.38
CA GLN A 65 -23.67 -9.13 14.03
C GLN A 65 -22.42 -9.18 13.14
N GLN A 66 -21.25 -9.51 13.69
CA GLN A 66 -19.99 -9.47 12.94
C GLN A 66 -19.99 -10.48 11.79
N GLN A 67 -20.38 -11.73 12.05
CA GLN A 67 -20.30 -12.80 11.04
C GLN A 67 -21.23 -12.58 9.84
N THR A 68 -22.39 -11.97 10.04
CA THR A 68 -23.39 -11.71 8.99
C THR A 68 -23.24 -10.32 8.38
N SER A 69 -22.27 -9.53 8.84
CA SER A 69 -22.07 -8.17 8.35
C SER A 69 -21.48 -8.12 6.95
N LYS A 70 -21.79 -7.04 6.24
CA LYS A 70 -21.15 -6.71 4.96
C LYS A 70 -19.65 -6.42 5.09
N ALA A 71 -19.19 -6.02 6.28
CA ALA A 71 -17.77 -5.87 6.55
C ALA A 71 -17.04 -7.23 6.52
N ALA A 72 -17.66 -8.29 7.09
CA ALA A 72 -17.12 -9.65 7.02
C ALA A 72 -17.10 -10.19 5.57
N GLU A 73 -18.14 -9.92 4.78
CA GLU A 73 -18.18 -10.26 3.36
C GLU A 73 -17.01 -9.63 2.59
N ALA A 74 -16.71 -8.35 2.84
CA ALA A 74 -15.54 -7.68 2.27
C ALA A 74 -14.22 -8.36 2.66
N LEU A 75 -14.08 -8.75 3.93
CA LEU A 75 -12.88 -9.42 4.43
C LEU A 75 -12.69 -10.81 3.79
N CYS A 76 -13.76 -11.51 3.42
CA CYS A 76 -13.69 -12.76 2.66
C CYS A 76 -13.05 -12.55 1.28
N TYR A 77 -13.42 -11.49 0.55
CA TYR A 77 -12.77 -11.15 -0.72
C TYR A 77 -11.28 -10.89 -0.55
N PHE A 78 -10.91 -10.07 0.45
CA PHE A 78 -9.49 -9.81 0.73
C PHE A 78 -8.75 -11.09 1.13
N ALA A 79 -9.34 -11.93 1.98
CA ALA A 79 -8.75 -13.20 2.39
C ALA A 79 -8.46 -14.09 1.17
N LYS A 80 -9.41 -14.21 0.24
CA LYS A 80 -9.23 -14.95 -1.02
C LYS A 80 -8.08 -14.37 -1.86
N LEU A 81 -8.00 -13.05 -2.01
CA LEU A 81 -6.89 -12.40 -2.73
C LEU A 81 -5.53 -12.68 -2.08
N PHE A 82 -5.42 -12.59 -0.76
CA PHE A 82 -4.18 -12.90 -0.04
C PHE A 82 -3.80 -14.38 -0.12
N GLN A 83 -4.77 -15.30 -0.12
CA GLN A 83 -4.53 -16.73 -0.31
C GLN A 83 -3.98 -17.03 -1.71
N LEU A 84 -4.56 -16.40 -2.75
CA LEU A 84 -4.04 -16.50 -4.11
C LEU A 84 -2.61 -15.95 -4.21
N GLU A 85 -2.32 -14.79 -3.61
CA GLU A 85 -0.96 -14.26 -3.62
C GLU A 85 0.05 -15.16 -2.90
N GLN A 86 -0.38 -15.84 -1.82
CA GLN A 86 0.46 -16.81 -1.13
C GLN A 86 0.75 -18.05 -2.00
N SER A 87 -0.23 -18.53 -2.78
CA SER A 87 0.00 -19.64 -3.71
C SER A 87 0.90 -19.26 -4.89
N PHE A 88 0.97 -17.97 -5.22
CA PHE A 88 1.84 -17.46 -6.29
C PHE A 88 3.23 -17.01 -5.82
N ALA A 89 3.56 -17.18 -4.53
CA ALA A 89 4.79 -16.66 -3.93
C ALA A 89 6.06 -17.23 -4.60
N GLU A 90 6.05 -18.53 -4.94
CA GLU A 90 7.20 -19.22 -5.54
C GLU A 90 7.20 -19.19 -7.08
N LEU A 91 6.17 -18.64 -7.72
CA LEU A 91 6.07 -18.56 -9.18
C LEU A 91 6.97 -17.48 -9.77
N LYS A 92 7.41 -17.70 -11.01
CA LYS A 92 8.11 -16.67 -11.78
C LYS A 92 7.19 -15.47 -12.02
N PRO A 93 7.73 -14.24 -12.17
CA PRO A 93 6.91 -13.05 -12.37
C PRO A 93 5.93 -13.13 -13.56
N GLU A 94 6.34 -13.78 -14.67
CA GLU A 94 5.50 -13.95 -15.87
C GLU A 94 4.32 -14.90 -15.64
N GLU A 95 4.58 -16.04 -14.97
CA GLU A 95 3.55 -17.00 -14.58
C GLU A 95 2.60 -16.41 -13.54
N ARG A 96 3.15 -15.67 -12.57
CA ARG A 96 2.37 -14.93 -11.55
C ARG A 96 1.45 -13.92 -12.21
N TYR A 97 1.93 -13.16 -13.19
CA TYR A 97 1.11 -12.21 -13.94
C TYR A 97 -0.08 -12.92 -14.62
N THR A 98 0.19 -14.01 -15.33
CA THR A 98 -0.84 -14.80 -16.01
C THR A 98 -1.87 -15.34 -15.03
N LYS A 99 -1.42 -15.93 -13.91
CA LYS A 99 -2.31 -16.46 -12.86
C LYS A 99 -3.13 -15.39 -12.15
N ARG A 100 -2.58 -14.18 -11.97
CA ARG A 100 -3.32 -13.04 -11.44
C ARG A 100 -4.45 -12.63 -12.37
N LEU A 101 -4.21 -12.59 -13.68
CA LEU A 101 -5.26 -12.27 -14.64
C LEU A 101 -6.35 -13.34 -14.71
N GLU A 102 -5.99 -14.62 -14.58
CA GLU A 102 -6.95 -15.73 -14.57
C GLU A 102 -7.79 -15.78 -13.29
N GLN A 103 -7.15 -15.62 -12.12
CA GLN A 103 -7.78 -15.95 -10.82
C GLN A 103 -8.02 -14.73 -9.94
N ALA A 104 -7.10 -13.78 -9.88
CA ALA A 104 -7.21 -12.62 -8.98
C ALA A 104 -8.08 -11.51 -9.57
N LYS A 105 -7.97 -11.26 -10.88
CA LYS A 105 -8.78 -10.28 -11.61
C LYS A 105 -10.29 -10.49 -11.44
N PRO A 106 -10.87 -11.69 -11.64
CA PRO A 106 -12.31 -11.87 -11.45
C PRO A 106 -12.75 -11.65 -9.99
N VAL A 107 -11.88 -11.92 -9.01
CA VAL A 107 -12.16 -11.65 -7.59
C VAL A 107 -12.17 -10.15 -7.31
N LEU A 108 -11.25 -9.40 -7.91
CA LEU A 108 -11.24 -7.93 -7.83
C LEU A 108 -12.46 -7.33 -8.51
N ASP A 109 -12.81 -7.79 -9.71
CA ASP A 109 -13.97 -7.30 -10.44
C ASP A 109 -15.26 -7.55 -9.66
N ALA A 110 -15.40 -8.73 -9.04
CA ALA A 110 -16.50 -9.05 -8.14
C ALA A 110 -16.52 -8.16 -6.90
N LEU A 111 -15.36 -7.91 -6.27
CA LEU A 111 -15.25 -7.01 -5.12
C LEU A 111 -15.67 -5.57 -5.47
N LEU A 112 -15.30 -5.08 -6.65
CA LEU A 112 -15.69 -3.75 -7.12
C LEU A 112 -17.19 -3.66 -7.41
N ALA A 113 -17.74 -4.65 -8.10
CA ALA A 113 -19.16 -4.73 -8.38
C ALA A 113 -19.98 -4.75 -7.09
N TRP A 114 -19.57 -5.59 -6.12
CA TRP A 114 -20.15 -5.67 -4.79
C TRP A 114 -20.08 -4.32 -4.06
N ALA A 115 -18.91 -3.65 -4.07
CA ALA A 115 -18.76 -2.36 -3.42
C ALA A 115 -19.65 -1.28 -4.05
N ASN A 116 -19.75 -1.25 -5.39
CA ASN A 116 -20.56 -0.27 -6.11
C ASN A 116 -22.06 -0.44 -5.85
N ASP A 117 -22.57 -1.67 -5.69
CA ASP A 117 -23.96 -1.90 -5.31
C ASP A 117 -24.26 -1.47 -3.85
N LEU A 118 -23.26 -1.64 -2.97
CA LEU A 118 -23.44 -1.38 -1.54
C LEU A 118 -23.29 0.09 -1.15
N ILE A 119 -22.45 0.86 -1.85
CA ILE A 119 -22.23 2.30 -1.62
C ILE A 119 -23.54 3.11 -1.55
N PRO A 120 -24.49 3.03 -2.51
CA PRO A 120 -25.73 3.81 -2.44
C PRO A 120 -26.66 3.36 -1.31
N ARG A 121 -26.51 2.13 -0.80
CA ARG A 121 -27.36 1.55 0.25
C ARG A 121 -26.82 1.77 1.65
N THR A 122 -25.61 2.31 1.79
CA THR A 122 -24.93 2.49 3.08
C THR A 122 -24.75 3.96 3.43
N ALA A 123 -24.96 4.29 4.71
CA ALA A 123 -24.78 5.64 5.19
C ALA A 123 -23.29 6.04 5.09
N PRO A 124 -22.93 7.15 4.42
CA PRO A 124 -21.54 7.52 4.11
C PRO A 124 -20.71 7.78 5.37
N LYS A 125 -21.34 8.22 6.46
CA LYS A 125 -20.67 8.49 7.75
C LYS A 125 -20.46 7.23 8.61
N SER A 126 -21.11 6.12 8.28
CA SER A 126 -20.92 4.84 8.99
C SER A 126 -19.49 4.31 8.80
N ALA A 127 -19.02 3.44 9.70
CA ALA A 127 -17.70 2.83 9.56
C ALA A 127 -17.57 2.05 8.24
N LEU A 128 -18.62 1.33 7.84
CA LEU A 128 -18.70 0.63 6.57
C LEU A 128 -18.70 1.59 5.36
N GLY A 129 -19.48 2.67 5.41
CA GLY A 129 -19.53 3.69 4.36
C GLY A 129 -18.16 4.35 4.13
N LYS A 130 -17.43 4.65 5.21
CA LYS A 130 -16.05 5.15 5.15
C LYS A 130 -15.10 4.14 4.49
N ALA A 131 -15.23 2.85 4.80
CA ALA A 131 -14.42 1.79 4.21
C ALA A 131 -14.71 1.60 2.71
N LEU A 132 -15.98 1.64 2.31
CA LEU A 132 -16.39 1.55 0.91
C LEU A 132 -15.93 2.76 0.08
N HIS A 133 -16.08 3.97 0.62
CA HIS A 133 -15.59 5.19 -0.04
C HIS A 133 -14.07 5.14 -0.20
N TYR A 134 -13.36 4.71 0.84
CA TYR A 134 -11.91 4.49 0.78
C TYR A 134 -11.52 3.49 -0.30
N LEU A 135 -12.22 2.35 -0.38
CA LEU A 135 -11.96 1.33 -1.39
C LEU A 135 -12.13 1.90 -2.80
N LYS A 136 -13.19 2.66 -3.03
CA LYS A 136 -13.47 3.30 -4.33
C LYS A 136 -12.42 4.32 -4.72
N GLU A 137 -12.03 5.20 -3.81
CA GLU A 137 -10.96 6.20 -4.06
C GLU A 137 -9.61 5.54 -4.37
N GLN A 138 -9.30 4.44 -3.69
CA GLN A 138 -8.02 3.75 -3.83
C GLN A 138 -8.01 2.72 -4.95
N TRP A 139 -9.17 2.42 -5.55
CA TRP A 139 -9.32 1.39 -6.57
C TRP A 139 -8.33 1.52 -7.74
N PRO A 140 -8.13 2.71 -8.34
CA PRO A 140 -7.18 2.88 -9.46
C PRO A 140 -5.73 2.56 -9.10
N TYR A 141 -5.37 2.61 -7.81
CA TYR A 141 -4.03 2.28 -7.32
C TYR A 141 -3.94 0.82 -6.90
N LEU A 142 -5.02 0.26 -6.36
CA LEU A 142 -5.09 -1.14 -5.97
C LEU A 142 -4.99 -2.05 -7.19
N VAL A 143 -5.70 -1.80 -8.28
CA VAL A 143 -5.66 -2.69 -9.46
C VAL A 143 -4.32 -2.74 -10.19
N ARG A 144 -3.43 -1.75 -9.96
CA ARG A 144 -2.13 -1.66 -10.64
C ARG A 144 -1.18 -2.81 -10.34
N TYR A 145 -1.35 -3.54 -9.22
CA TYR A 145 -0.50 -4.72 -8.96
C TYR A 145 -0.72 -5.84 -10.01
N LEU A 146 -1.83 -5.79 -10.76
CA LEU A 146 -2.08 -6.69 -11.88
C LEU A 146 -1.24 -6.35 -13.12
N GLU A 147 -0.70 -5.14 -13.23
CA GLU A 147 0.00 -4.68 -14.43
C GLU A 147 1.40 -5.29 -14.56
N ASP A 148 2.03 -5.71 -13.46
CA ASP A 148 3.35 -6.34 -13.45
C ASP A 148 3.45 -7.40 -12.33
N GLY A 149 3.87 -8.62 -12.68
CA GLY A 149 4.01 -9.75 -11.74
C GLY A 149 5.10 -9.58 -10.67
N ARG A 150 5.98 -8.58 -10.81
CA ARG A 150 6.98 -8.22 -9.79
C ARG A 150 6.37 -7.41 -8.63
N LEU A 151 5.19 -6.83 -8.83
CA LEU A 151 4.51 -6.01 -7.84
C LEU A 151 3.90 -6.89 -6.75
N GLU A 152 3.87 -6.38 -5.52
CA GLU A 152 3.22 -7.03 -4.39
C GLU A 152 1.85 -6.42 -4.10
N LEU A 153 0.90 -7.26 -3.66
CA LEU A 153 -0.44 -6.85 -3.25
C LEU A 153 -0.43 -5.98 -1.96
N SER A 154 0.60 -6.12 -1.13
CA SER A 154 0.74 -5.34 0.10
C SER A 154 2.17 -4.85 0.29
N ASN A 155 2.30 -3.63 0.81
CA ASN A 155 3.59 -3.03 1.18
C ASN A 155 4.12 -3.54 2.53
N ASN A 156 3.48 -4.55 3.14
CA ASN A 156 3.83 -5.05 4.47
C ASN A 156 5.30 -5.47 4.59
N ARG A 157 5.90 -5.98 3.50
CA ARG A 157 7.32 -6.36 3.47
C ARG A 157 8.23 -5.14 3.65
N ALA A 158 7.94 -4.05 2.93
CA ALA A 158 8.69 -2.82 3.09
C ALA A 158 8.43 -2.15 4.44
N GLU A 159 7.17 -2.11 4.90
CA GLU A 159 6.81 -1.61 6.23
C GLU A 159 7.56 -2.37 7.34
N ARG A 160 7.67 -3.70 7.23
CA ARG A 160 8.46 -4.51 8.16
C ARG A 160 9.95 -4.20 8.11
N SER A 161 10.52 -3.95 6.92
CA SER A 161 11.96 -3.62 6.79
C SER A 161 12.33 -2.26 7.41
N ILE A 162 11.40 -1.30 7.41
CA ILE A 162 11.61 0.03 8.02
C ILE A 162 11.17 0.08 9.49
N LYS A 163 10.35 -0.86 9.96
CA LYS A 163 9.85 -0.92 11.34
C LYS A 163 10.96 -0.88 12.40
N PRO A 164 12.12 -1.55 12.26
CA PRO A 164 13.23 -1.41 13.22
C PRO A 164 13.76 0.02 13.33
N PHE A 165 13.83 0.75 12.22
CA PHE A 165 14.29 2.15 12.19
C PHE A 165 13.24 3.12 12.73
N VAL A 166 11.95 2.81 12.57
CA VAL A 166 10.84 3.56 13.16
C VAL A 166 10.74 3.30 14.67
N MET A 167 10.84 2.04 15.11
CA MET A 167 10.77 1.66 16.52
C MET A 167 12.04 2.07 17.29
N GLY A 168 13.23 2.02 16.67
CA GLY A 168 14.48 2.51 17.26
C GLY A 168 14.42 3.98 17.69
N ARG A 169 13.53 4.79 17.11
CA ARG A 169 13.30 6.19 17.49
C ARG A 169 12.58 6.34 18.83
N ASN A 170 11.84 5.33 19.28
CA ASN A 170 11.16 5.34 20.58
C ASN A 170 12.07 4.92 21.74
N TYR A 171 13.28 4.39 21.48
CA TYR A 171 14.22 3.90 22.50
C TYR A 171 15.47 4.75 22.68
N VAL A 172 15.71 5.80 21.87
CA VAL A 172 16.82 6.73 22.10
C VAL A 172 16.36 7.86 23.04
N LEU A 173 16.23 7.51 24.31
CA LEU A 173 16.21 8.44 25.45
C LEU A 173 17.55 8.28 26.20
N PHE A 174 18.66 8.63 25.55
CA PHE A 174 19.89 8.95 26.29
C PHE A 174 19.95 10.48 26.41
N PRO A 175 20.13 11.03 27.63
CA PRO A 175 20.31 12.46 27.78
C PRO A 175 21.65 12.83 27.16
N LEU A 176 21.61 13.42 25.96
CA LEU A 176 22.75 14.19 25.48
C LEU A 176 22.84 15.41 26.41
N ARG A 177 23.83 15.37 27.30
CA ARG A 177 24.34 16.53 28.03
C ARG A 177 24.73 17.56 26.98
N ASN A 178 23.78 18.46 26.66
CA ASN A 178 23.85 19.71 25.90
C ASN A 178 22.53 19.91 25.12
N GLY A 179 21.44 20.22 25.82
CA GLY A 179 20.35 21.14 25.40
C GLY A 179 19.58 20.99 24.08
N GLU A 180 19.94 20.12 23.14
CA GLU A 180 19.36 20.10 21.78
C GLU A 180 18.79 18.72 21.44
N GLY A 181 17.62 18.40 22.00
CA GLY A 181 16.88 17.20 21.65
C GLY A 181 16.14 17.36 20.31
N LYS A 182 16.69 16.85 19.21
CA LYS A 182 15.95 16.74 17.92
C LYS A 182 15.16 15.43 17.86
N ARG A 183 13.83 15.51 17.76
CA ARG A 183 12.95 14.36 17.47
C ARG A 183 13.10 13.99 15.99
N LEU A 184 13.55 12.77 15.70
CA LEU A 184 13.61 12.22 14.35
C LEU A 184 12.34 11.37 14.09
N GLY A 185 11.45 11.76 13.16
CA GLY A 185 10.36 10.89 12.62
C GLY A 185 10.44 10.70 11.08
N PRO A 186 10.33 9.51 10.45
CA PRO A 186 10.46 9.40 9.00
C PRO A 186 9.11 9.12 8.33
N VAL A 187 9.00 9.51 7.06
CA VAL A 187 8.03 8.94 6.11
C VAL A 187 8.72 7.74 5.44
N PRO A 188 8.24 6.50 5.62
CA PRO A 188 8.82 5.35 4.93
C PRO A 188 8.41 5.35 3.45
N ILE A 189 9.33 5.66 2.55
CA ILE A 189 9.13 5.53 1.10
C ILE A 189 9.80 4.24 0.64
N SER A 190 9.02 3.26 0.17
CA SER A 190 9.56 2.05 -0.48
C SER A 190 9.35 2.14 -1.98
N ALA A 191 10.41 2.45 -2.72
CA ALA A 191 10.42 2.44 -4.17
C ALA A 191 11.10 1.16 -4.65
N LEU A 192 10.39 0.34 -5.42
CA LEU A 192 11.00 -0.80 -6.12
C LEU A 192 11.58 -0.26 -7.44
N ALA A 193 12.90 -0.06 -7.49
CA ALA A 193 13.55 0.33 -8.74
C ALA A 193 13.56 -0.87 -9.72
N PRO A 194 13.14 -0.72 -10.99
CA PRO A 194 13.45 -1.73 -11.99
C PRO A 194 14.98 -1.75 -12.20
N ALA A 195 15.55 -2.96 -12.22
CA ALA A 195 16.96 -3.16 -12.52
C ALA A 195 17.32 -2.52 -13.86
N LYS A 196 18.15 -1.46 -13.84
CA LYS A 196 18.81 -0.98 -15.05
C LYS A 196 19.72 -2.09 -15.56
N CYS A 197 19.39 -2.64 -16.72
CA CYS A 197 20.31 -3.48 -17.48
C CYS A 197 21.61 -2.71 -17.74
N ALA A 198 22.72 -3.39 -17.55
CA ALA A 198 24.06 -2.86 -17.63
C ALA A 198 24.37 -2.23 -19.00
N GLY A 199 24.83 -0.99 -19.00
CA GLY A 199 25.54 -0.37 -20.12
C GLY A 199 27.02 -0.27 -19.78
N SER A 200 27.78 -1.30 -20.15
CA SER A 200 29.25 -1.30 -20.12
C SER A 200 29.76 -0.19 -21.06
N LYS A 201 30.36 0.87 -20.51
CA LYS A 201 31.31 1.71 -21.26
C LYS A 201 32.72 1.28 -20.85
N ARG A 202 33.31 0.40 -21.67
CA ARG A 202 34.77 0.25 -21.76
C ARG A 202 35.31 1.52 -22.44
N ASN A 203 36.01 2.35 -21.69
CA ASN A 203 36.84 3.39 -22.29
C ASN A 203 38.07 2.73 -22.92
N ARG A 204 38.30 3.05 -24.19
CA ARG A 204 39.64 3.07 -24.80
C ARG A 204 40.42 4.24 -24.24
#